data_AF-A0A428VYW0-F1
#
_entry.id   AF-A0A428VYW0-F1
#
_cell.length_a   1.000
_cell.length_b   1.000
_cell.length_c   1.000
_cell.angle_alpha   90.00
_cell.angle_beta   90.00
_cell.angle_gamma   90.00
#
_symmetry.space_group_name_H-M   'P 1'
#
loop_
_entity.id
_entity.type
_entity.pdbx_description
1 polymer ?
#
loop_
_entity_poly.entity_id
_entity_poly.type
_entity_poly.pdbx_seq_one_letter_code
_entity_poly.pdbx_strand_id
1 'polypeptide(L)'
;RLPMVLLATAATVIAAQAVITGAYSVASQAAQLGYLPRLRIAHTSASTIGQIYVPWINWLLMVSVLTLVFAFRSSAALAYAFGMAVIATITITTLLFFYLARVRWHTPLWQIGLGAGILLAIDLLFLAANLTKLAHGAWLPLLIGLTAFTVMTTWQRGRQVVTRERERAEGTLRAFIDRLRDDKHPLARVPGTAVFLNRGKQTAPLALRANVEHNHVLHEQILIVSIETLPMPHLPDSERIQVDDLGYAGDGIIHVSARFGY
;
A
#
# COMPACT_ATOMS: atom_id res chain seq x y z
N ARG A 1 -40.73 13.82 18.33
CA ARG A 1 -40.37 13.00 17.14
C ARG A 1 -39.28 13.67 16.29
N LEU A 2 -39.43 14.93 15.90
CA LEU A 2 -38.38 15.71 15.18
C LEU A 2 -36.98 15.68 15.83
N PRO A 3 -36.80 15.88 17.15
CA PRO A 3 -35.48 15.81 17.79
C PRO A 3 -34.80 14.43 17.64
N MET A 4 -35.60 13.36 17.72
CA MET A 4 -35.11 12.00 17.58
C MET A 4 -34.70 11.68 16.14
N VAL A 5 -35.42 12.21 15.15
CA VAL A 5 -35.02 12.10 13.73
C VAL A 5 -33.71 12.84 13.48
N LEU A 6 -33.57 14.07 13.98
CA LEU A 6 -32.33 14.84 13.83
C LEU A 6 -31.13 14.13 14.46
N LEU A 7 -31.29 13.59 15.68
CA LEU A 7 -30.24 12.82 16.35
C LEU A 7 -29.88 11.54 15.57
N ALA A 8 -30.87 10.80 15.08
CA ALA A 8 -30.63 9.60 14.28
C ALA A 8 -29.91 9.94 12.97
N THR A 9 -30.32 11.00 12.27
CA THR A 9 -29.64 11.46 11.05
C THR A 9 -28.19 11.87 11.34
N ALA A 10 -27.94 12.65 12.39
CA ALA A 10 -26.59 13.02 12.80
C ALA A 10 -25.72 11.79 13.11
N ALA A 11 -26.24 10.82 13.85
CA ALA A 11 -25.55 9.56 14.14
C ALA A 11 -25.21 8.77 12.86
N THR A 12 -26.13 8.74 11.89
CA THR A 12 -25.93 8.04 10.61
C THR A 12 -24.82 8.71 9.80
N VAL A 13 -24.77 10.05 9.78
CA VAL A 13 -23.70 10.81 9.12
C VAL A 13 -22.35 10.54 9.77
N ILE A 14 -22.27 10.57 11.10
CA ILE A 14 -21.03 10.30 11.85
C ILE A 14 -20.53 8.88 11.55
N ALA A 15 -21.42 7.88 11.59
CA ALA A 15 -21.07 6.50 11.28
C ALA A 15 -20.56 6.34 9.83
N ALA A 16 -21.20 7.00 8.86
CA ALA A 16 -20.74 6.99 7.47
C ALA A 16 -19.35 7.61 7.31
N GLN A 17 -19.08 8.75 7.98
CA GLN A 17 -17.76 9.39 7.95
C GLN A 17 -16.66 8.51 8.54
N ALA A 18 -16.94 7.80 9.62
CA ALA A 18 -16.00 6.86 10.22
C ALA A 18 -15.65 5.71 9.26
N VAL A 19 -16.64 5.14 8.57
CA VAL A 19 -16.43 4.05 7.60
C VAL A 19 -15.62 4.54 6.39
N ILE A 20 -15.94 5.72 5.86
CA ILE A 20 -15.22 6.31 4.72
C ILE A 20 -13.74 6.55 5.07
N THR A 21 -13.48 7.13 6.23
CA THR A 21 -12.11 7.39 6.70
C THR A 21 -11.34 6.09 6.97
N GLY A 22 -12.02 5.08 7.52
CA GLY A 22 -11.48 3.73 7.70
C GLY A 22 -11.09 3.09 6.37
N ALA A 23 -11.92 3.23 5.33
CA ALA A 23 -11.62 2.72 3.99
C ALA A 23 -10.39 3.38 3.37
N TYR A 24 -10.19 4.69 3.56
CA TYR A 24 -8.96 5.38 3.14
C TYR A 24 -7.71 4.80 3.81
N SER A 25 -7.80 4.54 5.12
CA SER A 25 -6.71 3.98 5.91
C SER A 25 -6.32 2.57 5.43
N VAL A 26 -7.30 1.69 5.26
CA VAL A 26 -7.06 0.32 4.79
C VAL A 26 -6.53 0.32 3.34
N ALA A 27 -7.07 1.16 2.46
CA ALA A 27 -6.59 1.27 1.07
C ALA A 27 -5.15 1.79 1.00
N SER A 28 -4.80 2.78 1.82
CA SER A 28 -3.43 3.29 1.94
C SER A 28 -2.46 2.21 2.44
N GLN A 29 -2.83 1.49 3.50
CA GLN A 29 -2.03 0.37 4.02
C GLN A 29 -1.83 -0.73 2.97
N ALA A 30 -2.89 -1.08 2.22
CA ALA A 30 -2.81 -2.03 1.11
C ALA A 30 -1.88 -1.54 -0.02
N ALA A 31 -1.88 -0.24 -0.33
CA ALA A 31 -0.96 0.36 -1.31
C ALA A 31 0.50 0.36 -0.82
N GLN A 32 0.74 0.56 0.48
CA GLN A 32 2.09 0.51 1.08
C GLN A 32 2.66 -0.92 1.08
N LEU A 33 1.83 -1.93 1.40
CA LEU A 33 2.15 -3.34 1.22
C LEU A 33 2.23 -3.72 -0.28
N GLY A 34 1.71 -2.85 -1.14
CA GLY A 34 1.63 -2.89 -2.60
C GLY A 34 0.80 -4.03 -3.17
N TYR A 35 -0.31 -4.27 -2.51
CA TYR A 35 -1.49 -4.90 -3.08
C TYR A 35 -2.27 -3.96 -4.02
N LEU A 36 -2.05 -2.63 -3.91
CA LEU A 36 -2.66 -1.64 -4.78
C LEU A 36 -1.60 -0.76 -5.47
N PRO A 37 -1.93 -0.11 -6.61
CA PRO A 37 -1.11 0.96 -7.17
C PRO A 37 -0.89 2.07 -6.15
N ARG A 38 0.15 2.88 -6.39
CA ARG A 38 0.36 4.10 -5.58
C ARG A 38 -0.86 5.01 -5.76
N LEU A 39 -1.61 5.19 -4.67
CA LEU A 39 -2.75 6.08 -4.62
C LEU A 39 -2.25 7.50 -4.31
N ARG A 40 -2.92 8.51 -4.87
CA ARG A 40 -2.69 9.90 -4.45
C ARG A 40 -3.30 10.06 -3.06
N ILE A 41 -2.46 10.26 -2.06
CA ILE A 41 -2.86 10.50 -0.68
C ILE A 41 -2.72 12.00 -0.42
N ALA A 42 -3.82 12.65 -0.03
CA ALA A 42 -3.78 14.02 0.47
C ALA A 42 -3.85 13.98 1.99
N HIS A 43 -2.76 14.37 2.65
CA HIS A 43 -2.74 14.49 4.10
C HIS A 43 -3.62 15.67 4.52
N THR A 44 -4.70 15.38 5.25
CA THR A 44 -5.69 16.41 5.66
C THR A 44 -5.26 17.10 6.95
N SER A 45 -4.36 16.49 7.72
CA SER A 45 -3.71 17.10 8.88
C SER A 45 -2.21 16.88 8.88
N ALA A 46 -1.47 17.93 9.23
CA ALA A 46 -0.03 17.90 9.43
C ALA A 46 0.39 17.16 10.72
N SER A 47 -0.54 16.88 11.64
CA SER A 47 -0.24 16.29 12.95
C SER A 47 -0.67 14.83 13.09
N THR A 48 -1.55 14.30 12.23
CA THR A 48 -2.15 12.97 12.40
C THR A 48 -2.07 12.13 11.13
N ILE A 49 -1.26 11.05 11.15
CA ILE A 49 -1.09 10.10 10.04
C ILE A 49 -2.41 9.53 9.53
N GLY A 50 -3.38 9.31 10.43
CA GLY A 50 -4.68 8.72 10.10
C GLY A 50 -5.66 9.63 9.37
N GLN A 51 -5.41 10.94 9.32
CA GLN A 51 -6.28 11.89 8.60
C GLN A 51 -5.83 12.03 7.16
N ILE A 52 -6.18 11.04 6.36
CA ILE A 52 -5.87 10.97 4.94
C ILE A 52 -7.12 11.03 4.09
N TYR A 53 -7.05 11.81 3.01
CA TYR A 53 -8.06 11.82 1.96
C TYR A 53 -7.49 11.10 0.73
N VAL A 54 -8.24 10.10 0.24
CA VAL A 54 -7.87 9.33 -0.95
C VAL A 54 -8.97 9.54 -2.01
N PRO A 55 -8.80 10.50 -2.95
CA PRO A 55 -9.88 10.91 -3.86
C PRO A 55 -10.47 9.76 -4.68
N TRP A 56 -9.61 8.86 -5.17
CA TRP A 56 -10.03 7.70 -5.96
C TRP A 56 -10.95 6.76 -5.17
N ILE A 57 -10.62 6.50 -3.90
CA ILE A 57 -11.45 5.65 -3.03
C ILE A 57 -12.76 6.36 -2.70
N ASN A 58 -12.75 7.68 -2.51
CA ASN A 58 -13.98 8.45 -2.26
C ASN A 58 -14.98 8.32 -3.41
N TRP A 59 -14.52 8.55 -4.65
CA TRP A 59 -15.35 8.42 -5.84
C TRP A 59 -15.85 6.99 -6.05
N LEU A 60 -14.97 5.99 -5.84
CA LEU A 60 -15.35 4.58 -5.90
C LEU A 60 -16.45 4.25 -4.89
N LEU A 61 -16.31 4.68 -3.63
CA LEU A 61 -17.30 4.46 -2.58
C LEU A 61 -18.62 5.17 -2.92
N MET A 62 -18.55 6.42 -3.40
CA MET A 62 -19.75 7.17 -3.78
C MET A 62 -20.54 6.47 -4.89
N VAL A 63 -19.87 6.08 -5.99
CA VAL A 63 -20.51 5.36 -7.09
C VAL A 63 -21.07 4.02 -6.61
N SER A 64 -20.33 3.29 -5.78
CA SER A 64 -20.76 1.99 -5.26
C SER A 64 -22.00 2.12 -4.37
N VAL A 65 -22.02 3.09 -3.45
CA VAL A 65 -23.16 3.35 -2.57
C VAL A 65 -24.38 3.81 -3.36
N LEU A 66 -24.23 4.74 -4.31
CA LEU A 66 -25.33 5.17 -5.17
C LEU A 66 -25.92 4.00 -5.96
N THR A 67 -25.05 3.19 -6.58
CA THR A 67 -25.46 1.99 -7.33
C THR A 67 -26.22 1.03 -6.42
N LEU A 68 -25.72 0.79 -5.21
CA LEU A 68 -26.35 -0.10 -4.23
C LEU A 68 -27.73 0.40 -3.80
N VAL A 69 -27.86 1.71 -3.51
CA VAL A 69 -29.14 2.34 -3.12
C VAL A 69 -30.18 2.18 -4.24
N PHE A 70 -29.80 2.45 -5.49
CA PHE A 70 -30.71 2.33 -6.63
C PHE A 70 -31.06 0.89 -7.01
N ALA A 71 -30.12 -0.05 -6.81
CA ALA A 71 -30.32 -1.46 -7.12
C ALA A 71 -31.18 -2.19 -6.08
N PHE A 72 -30.92 -1.99 -4.79
CA PHE A 72 -31.61 -2.74 -3.74
C PHE A 72 -32.94 -2.10 -3.33
N ARG A 73 -33.06 -0.76 -3.36
CA ARG A 73 -34.25 0.05 -3.00
C ARG A 73 -34.91 -0.20 -1.63
N SER A 74 -34.55 -1.29 -0.94
CA SER A 74 -35.07 -1.75 0.35
C SER A 74 -33.95 -1.84 1.37
N SER A 75 -34.15 -1.22 2.53
CA SER A 75 -33.21 -1.24 3.65
C SER A 75 -33.02 -2.64 4.25
N ALA A 76 -34.05 -3.48 4.22
CA ALA A 76 -33.98 -4.84 4.77
C ALA A 76 -33.00 -5.74 3.99
N ALA A 77 -33.00 -5.64 2.66
CA ALA A 77 -32.07 -6.40 1.82
C ALA A 77 -30.62 -5.92 1.99
N LEU A 78 -30.42 -4.61 2.20
CA LEU A 78 -29.10 -4.04 2.52
C LEU A 78 -28.55 -4.55 3.86
N ALA A 79 -29.42 -4.72 4.86
CA ALA A 79 -29.03 -5.19 6.19
C ALA A 79 -28.47 -6.63 6.16
N TYR A 80 -29.05 -7.50 5.33
CA TYR A 80 -28.54 -8.87 5.16
C TYR A 80 -27.15 -8.90 4.50
N ALA A 81 -26.91 -8.05 3.50
CA ALA A 81 -25.61 -7.91 2.87
C ALA A 81 -24.54 -7.45 3.87
N PHE A 82 -24.82 -6.40 4.65
CA PHE A 82 -23.86 -5.89 5.64
C PHE A 82 -23.48 -6.93 6.70
N GLY A 83 -24.47 -7.68 7.21
CA GLY A 83 -24.24 -8.69 8.26
C GLY A 83 -23.22 -9.76 7.86
N MET A 84 -23.28 -10.25 6.62
CA MET A 84 -22.36 -11.27 6.14
C MET A 84 -20.89 -10.79 6.11
N ALA A 85 -20.64 -9.58 5.59
CA ALA A 85 -19.29 -9.03 5.50
C ALA A 85 -18.67 -8.80 6.89
N VAL A 86 -19.47 -8.28 7.83
CA VAL A 86 -19.02 -8.02 9.19
C VAL A 86 -18.69 -9.31 9.92
N ILE A 87 -19.58 -10.31 9.89
CA ILE A 87 -19.33 -11.59 10.57
C ILE A 87 -18.14 -12.32 9.96
N ALA A 88 -17.99 -12.31 8.62
CA ALA A 88 -16.83 -12.88 7.96
C ALA A 88 -15.53 -12.18 8.42
N THR A 89 -15.54 -10.85 8.51
CA THR A 89 -14.40 -10.07 8.99
C THR A 89 -14.06 -10.40 10.44
N ILE A 90 -15.06 -10.42 11.32
CA ILE A 90 -14.89 -10.77 12.74
C ILE A 90 -14.30 -12.18 12.85
N THR A 91 -14.87 -13.16 12.14
CA THR A 91 -14.38 -14.55 12.12
C THR A 91 -12.89 -14.62 11.72
N ILE A 92 -12.51 -13.91 10.64
CA ILE A 92 -11.11 -13.86 10.19
C ILE A 92 -10.22 -13.21 11.25
N THR A 93 -10.66 -12.11 11.87
CA THR A 93 -9.88 -11.43 12.91
C THR A 93 -9.75 -12.27 14.18
N THR A 94 -10.80 -13.00 14.58
CA THR A 94 -10.77 -13.95 15.71
C THR A 94 -9.74 -15.05 15.43
N LEU A 95 -9.76 -15.64 14.24
CA LEU A 95 -8.78 -16.64 13.82
C LEU A 95 -7.35 -16.09 13.84
N LEU A 96 -7.11 -14.92 13.25
CA LEU A 96 -5.80 -14.26 13.22
C LEU A 96 -5.31 -13.89 14.62
N PHE A 97 -6.20 -13.44 15.50
CA PHE A 97 -5.87 -13.10 16.88
C PHE A 97 -5.35 -14.32 17.64
N PHE A 98 -6.07 -15.45 17.59
CA PHE A 98 -5.65 -16.66 18.27
C PHE A 98 -4.41 -17.30 17.63
N TYR A 99 -4.27 -17.20 16.30
CA TYR A 99 -3.04 -17.59 15.62
C TYR A 99 -1.84 -16.76 16.13
N LEU A 100 -1.99 -15.44 16.22
CA LEU A 100 -0.94 -14.55 16.73
C LEU A 100 -0.65 -14.82 18.21
N ALA A 101 -1.67 -15.01 19.03
CA ALA A 101 -1.50 -15.37 20.45
C ALA A 101 -0.71 -16.67 20.62
N ARG A 102 -0.93 -17.64 19.73
CA ARG A 102 -0.16 -18.90 19.73
C ARG A 102 1.28 -18.68 19.30
N VAL A 103 1.50 -18.05 18.15
CA VAL A 103 2.81 -17.98 17.49
C VAL A 103 3.73 -16.95 18.14
N ARG A 104 3.19 -15.79 18.53
CA ARG A 104 3.99 -14.67 19.04
C ARG A 104 4.03 -14.57 20.56
N TRP A 105 2.92 -14.86 21.24
CA TRP A 105 2.81 -14.75 22.70
C TRP A 105 2.94 -16.08 23.44
N HIS A 106 3.07 -17.20 22.71
CA HIS A 106 3.23 -18.54 23.26
C HIS A 106 2.16 -18.91 24.31
N THR A 107 0.95 -18.36 24.18
CA THR A 107 -0.15 -18.59 25.11
C THR A 107 -0.47 -20.09 25.21
N PRO A 108 -0.74 -20.62 26.42
CA PRO A 108 -1.01 -22.04 26.60
C PRO A 108 -2.27 -22.47 25.86
N LEU A 109 -2.24 -23.69 25.28
CA LEU A 109 -3.28 -24.21 24.40
C LEU A 109 -4.66 -24.29 25.06
N TRP A 110 -4.75 -24.43 26.38
CA TRP A 110 -6.04 -24.47 27.07
C TRP A 110 -6.76 -23.11 27.06
N GLN A 111 -6.01 -21.99 27.18
CA GLN A 111 -6.59 -20.64 27.11
C GLN A 111 -7.05 -20.33 25.68
N ILE A 112 -6.25 -20.75 24.70
CA ILE A 112 -6.62 -20.62 23.29
C ILE A 112 -7.83 -21.51 22.99
N GLY A 113 -7.83 -22.76 23.42
CA GLY A 113 -8.94 -23.68 23.19
C GLY A 113 -10.26 -23.20 23.80
N LEU A 114 -10.22 -22.69 25.04
CA LEU A 114 -11.40 -22.14 25.70
C LEU A 114 -11.87 -20.84 25.04
N GLY A 115 -10.96 -19.89 24.83
CA GLY A 115 -11.28 -18.58 24.23
C GLY A 115 -11.69 -18.68 22.76
N ALA A 116 -10.88 -19.36 21.95
CA ALA A 116 -11.16 -19.55 20.53
C ALA A 116 -12.39 -20.45 20.34
N GLY A 117 -12.56 -21.49 21.15
CA GLY A 117 -13.72 -22.37 21.08
C GLY A 117 -15.03 -21.60 21.26
N ILE A 118 -15.14 -20.77 22.30
CA ILE A 118 -16.35 -19.99 22.57
C ILE A 118 -16.57 -18.93 21.48
N LEU A 119 -15.55 -18.12 21.17
CA LEU A 119 -15.70 -17.01 20.22
C LEU A 119 -15.95 -17.51 18.79
N LEU A 120 -15.19 -18.51 18.33
CA LEU A 120 -15.39 -19.08 17.00
C LEU A 120 -16.71 -19.85 16.92
N ALA A 121 -17.19 -20.50 17.98
CA ALA A 121 -18.50 -21.14 17.95
C ALA A 121 -19.61 -20.11 17.73
N ILE A 122 -19.54 -18.96 18.41
CA ILE A 122 -20.47 -17.85 18.20
C ILE A 122 -20.35 -17.32 16.76
N ASP A 123 -19.13 -17.00 16.32
CA ASP A 123 -18.87 -16.45 14.98
C ASP A 123 -19.37 -17.41 13.88
N LEU A 124 -19.07 -18.70 13.99
CA LEU A 124 -19.49 -19.73 13.03
C LEU A 124 -21.00 -19.94 13.04
N LEU A 125 -21.65 -19.85 14.20
CA LEU A 125 -23.11 -19.93 14.28
C LEU A 125 -23.76 -18.73 13.57
N PHE A 126 -23.25 -17.52 13.81
CA PHE A 126 -23.69 -16.32 13.11
C PHE A 126 -23.39 -16.39 11.61
N LEU A 127 -22.24 -16.94 11.21
CA LEU A 127 -21.87 -17.12 9.81
C LEU A 127 -22.80 -18.11 9.12
N ALA A 128 -23.08 -19.25 9.75
CA ALA A 128 -24.04 -20.25 9.26
C ALA A 128 -25.45 -19.66 9.12
N ALA A 129 -25.90 -18.89 10.11
CA ALA A 129 -27.19 -18.22 10.07
C ALA A 129 -27.27 -17.19 8.92
N ASN A 130 -26.18 -16.51 8.59
CA ASN A 130 -26.14 -15.56 7.47
C ASN A 130 -25.93 -16.25 6.11
N LEU A 131 -25.35 -17.44 6.08
CA LEU A 131 -25.20 -18.24 4.86
C LEU A 131 -26.55 -18.60 4.24
N THR A 132 -27.57 -18.85 5.07
CA THR A 132 -28.95 -19.10 4.58
C THR A 132 -29.54 -17.91 3.83
N LYS A 133 -29.01 -16.70 4.05
CA LYS A 133 -29.45 -15.45 3.43
C LYS A 133 -28.64 -15.09 2.18
N LEU A 134 -27.74 -15.97 1.71
CA LEU A 134 -26.96 -15.78 0.48
C LEU A 134 -27.85 -15.40 -0.70
N ALA A 135 -28.93 -16.14 -0.93
CA ALA A 135 -29.87 -15.89 -2.02
C ALA A 135 -30.65 -14.57 -1.88
N HIS A 136 -30.69 -13.96 -0.69
CA HIS A 136 -31.45 -12.75 -0.38
C HIS A 136 -30.59 -11.47 -0.43
N GLY A 137 -29.40 -11.54 -1.06
CA GLY A 137 -28.53 -10.39 -1.32
C GLY A 137 -27.19 -10.42 -0.59
N ALA A 138 -26.95 -11.40 0.29
CA ALA A 138 -25.68 -11.51 1.00
C ALA A 138 -24.51 -11.96 0.11
N TRP A 139 -24.78 -12.48 -1.09
CA TRP A 139 -23.76 -12.78 -2.11
C TRP A 139 -22.98 -11.53 -2.58
N LEU A 140 -23.58 -10.34 -2.51
CA LEU A 140 -22.96 -9.13 -3.07
C LEU A 140 -21.65 -8.73 -2.37
N PRO A 141 -21.60 -8.57 -1.03
CA PRO A 141 -20.34 -8.27 -0.35
C PRO A 141 -19.25 -9.32 -0.59
N LEU A 142 -19.62 -10.60 -0.72
CA LEU A 142 -18.68 -11.66 -1.07
C LEU A 142 -18.14 -11.45 -2.48
N LEU A 143 -18.98 -11.09 -3.45
CA LEU A 143 -18.53 -10.78 -4.81
C LEU A 143 -17.59 -9.58 -4.82
N ILE A 144 -17.92 -8.51 -4.08
CA ILE A 144 -17.06 -7.32 -3.97
C ILE A 144 -15.71 -7.71 -3.35
N GLY A 145 -15.72 -8.48 -2.27
CA GLY A 145 -14.52 -8.98 -1.61
C GLY A 145 -13.66 -9.85 -2.53
N LEU A 146 -14.28 -10.78 -3.26
CA LEU A 146 -13.59 -11.64 -4.22
C LEU A 146 -12.98 -10.83 -5.37
N THR A 147 -13.73 -9.88 -5.91
CA THR A 147 -13.24 -8.99 -6.99
C THR A 147 -12.06 -8.16 -6.51
N ALA A 148 -12.16 -7.54 -5.33
CA ALA A 148 -11.06 -6.78 -4.74
C ALA A 148 -9.83 -7.65 -4.46
N PHE A 149 -10.04 -8.86 -3.94
CA PHE A 149 -8.98 -9.84 -3.71
C PHE A 149 -8.28 -10.25 -5.01
N THR A 150 -9.03 -10.53 -6.08
CA THR A 150 -8.46 -10.85 -7.39
C THR A 150 -7.65 -9.69 -7.95
N VAL A 151 -8.15 -8.45 -7.86
CA VAL A 151 -7.40 -7.26 -8.30
C VAL A 151 -6.11 -7.10 -7.50
N MET A 152 -6.18 -7.21 -6.18
CA MET A 152 -5.02 -7.06 -5.29
C MET A 152 -3.94 -8.11 -5.53
N THR A 153 -4.34 -9.37 -5.65
CA THR A 153 -3.40 -10.49 -5.92
C THR A 153 -2.79 -10.40 -7.32
N THR A 154 -3.60 -10.03 -8.32
CA THR A 154 -3.12 -9.80 -9.69
C THR A 154 -2.12 -8.65 -9.74
N TRP A 155 -2.42 -7.53 -9.06
CA TRP A 155 -1.53 -6.38 -8.98
C TRP A 155 -0.21 -6.74 -8.29
N GLN A 156 -0.27 -7.42 -7.15
CA GLN A 156 0.92 -7.84 -6.42
C GLN A 156 1.81 -8.73 -7.28
N ARG A 157 1.23 -9.72 -7.98
CA ARG A 157 1.96 -10.60 -8.89
C ARG A 157 2.56 -9.83 -10.07
N GLY A 158 1.80 -8.94 -10.70
CA GLY A 158 2.28 -8.09 -11.78
C GLY A 158 3.47 -7.22 -11.34
N ARG A 159 3.38 -6.61 -10.15
CA ARG A 159 4.47 -5.83 -9.55
C ARG A 159 5.73 -6.67 -9.32
N GLN A 160 5.59 -7.91 -8.84
CA GLN A 160 6.73 -8.81 -8.66
C GLN A 160 7.40 -9.15 -10.00
N VAL A 161 6.62 -9.47 -11.03
CA VAL A 161 7.14 -9.77 -12.37
C VAL A 161 7.90 -8.57 -12.94
N VAL A 162 7.26 -7.39 -12.95
CA VAL A 162 7.87 -6.15 -13.46
C VAL A 162 9.12 -5.77 -12.67
N THR A 163 9.10 -5.93 -11.34
CA THR A 163 10.26 -5.59 -10.49
C THR A 163 11.43 -6.51 -10.79
N ARG A 164 11.20 -7.82 -10.97
CA ARG A 164 12.25 -8.78 -11.30
C ARG A 164 12.87 -8.52 -12.67
N GLU A 165 12.06 -8.26 -13.70
CA GLU A 165 12.60 -7.92 -15.03
C GLU A 165 13.34 -6.58 -15.00
N ARG A 166 12.84 -5.61 -14.24
CA ARG A 166 13.53 -4.33 -14.05
C ARG A 166 14.87 -4.50 -13.36
N GLU A 167 14.96 -5.28 -12.28
CA GLU A 167 16.23 -5.53 -11.58
C GLU A 167 17.25 -6.26 -12.47
N ARG A 168 16.79 -7.20 -13.30
CA ARG A 168 17.65 -7.86 -14.31
C ARG A 168 18.18 -6.87 -15.35
N ALA A 169 17.32 -5.98 -15.84
CA ALA A 169 17.69 -4.96 -16.80
C ALA A 169 18.55 -3.85 -16.17
N GLU A 170 18.39 -3.54 -14.89
CA GLU A 170 19.22 -2.54 -14.21
C GLU A 170 20.62 -3.10 -13.87
N GLY A 171 20.71 -4.37 -13.47
CA GLY A 171 21.97 -4.97 -13.01
C GLY A 171 22.51 -4.29 -11.75
N THR A 172 23.69 -4.72 -11.27
CA THR A 172 24.29 -4.11 -10.08
C THR A 172 24.96 -2.78 -10.41
N LEU A 173 24.78 -1.78 -9.54
CA LEU A 173 25.39 -0.45 -9.72
C LEU A 173 26.91 -0.54 -9.79
N ARG A 174 27.52 -1.32 -8.88
CA ARG A 174 28.97 -1.52 -8.82
C ARG A 174 29.52 -2.10 -10.13
N ALA A 175 28.95 -3.21 -10.61
CA ALA A 175 29.42 -3.82 -11.85
C ALA A 175 29.17 -2.94 -13.09
N PHE A 176 28.20 -2.02 -13.03
CA PHE A 176 28.04 -1.01 -14.08
C PHE A 176 29.17 0.03 -14.04
N ILE A 177 29.49 0.57 -12.85
CA ILE A 177 30.60 1.52 -12.68
C ILE A 177 31.95 0.90 -13.03
N ASP A 178 32.21 -0.33 -12.61
CA ASP A 178 33.44 -1.06 -12.94
C ASP A 178 33.59 -1.21 -14.47
N ARG A 179 32.50 -1.58 -15.17
CA ARG A 179 32.48 -1.65 -16.63
C ARG A 179 32.76 -0.32 -17.31
N LEU A 180 32.23 0.80 -16.79
CA LEU A 180 32.51 2.13 -17.34
C LEU A 180 33.99 2.52 -17.24
N ARG A 181 34.71 1.97 -16.26
CA ARG A 181 36.14 2.24 -16.02
C ARG A 181 37.05 1.32 -16.82
N ASP A 182 36.67 0.04 -16.93
CA ASP A 182 37.46 -0.97 -17.64
C ASP A 182 37.25 -0.94 -19.16
N ASP A 183 36.27 -0.17 -19.65
CA ASP A 183 36.00 -0.06 -21.07
C ASP A 183 37.19 0.57 -21.81
N LYS A 184 37.69 -0.14 -22.83
CA LYS A 184 38.85 0.28 -23.61
C LYS A 184 38.52 1.44 -24.55
N HIS A 185 37.24 1.73 -24.77
CA HIS A 185 36.77 2.86 -25.55
C HIS A 185 36.27 3.96 -24.60
N PRO A 186 37.03 5.06 -24.41
CA PRO A 186 36.61 6.11 -23.51
C PRO A 186 35.32 6.76 -24.01
N LEU A 187 34.28 6.71 -23.18
CA LEU A 187 33.02 7.41 -23.43
C LEU A 187 33.26 8.92 -23.51
N ALA A 188 32.52 9.61 -24.39
CA ALA A 188 32.64 11.05 -24.51
C ALA A 188 32.13 11.72 -23.22
N ARG A 189 33.00 12.50 -22.55
CA ARG A 189 32.61 13.30 -21.38
C ARG A 189 32.12 14.68 -21.81
N VAL A 190 30.87 15.00 -21.49
CA VAL A 190 30.26 16.30 -21.75
C VAL A 190 30.23 17.15 -20.47
N PRO A 191 30.41 18.48 -20.58
CA PRO A 191 30.38 19.36 -19.43
C PRO A 191 28.99 19.39 -18.79
N GLY A 192 28.97 19.48 -17.45
CA GLY A 192 27.75 19.64 -16.65
C GLY A 192 27.42 18.47 -15.73
N THR A 193 26.32 18.63 -14.98
CA THR A 193 25.85 17.66 -13.99
C THR A 193 24.57 16.99 -14.43
N ALA A 194 24.57 15.67 -14.58
CA ALA A 194 23.37 14.89 -14.85
C ALA A 194 22.84 14.26 -13.55
N VAL A 195 21.52 14.36 -13.35
CA VAL A 195 20.85 13.79 -12.18
C VAL A 195 19.97 12.62 -12.61
N PHE A 196 20.23 11.43 -12.06
CA PHE A 196 19.46 10.23 -12.34
C PHE A 196 18.77 9.72 -11.07
N LEU A 197 17.45 9.56 -11.14
CA LEU A 197 16.68 9.01 -10.03
C LEU A 197 16.77 7.49 -9.98
N ASN A 198 17.00 6.93 -8.80
CA ASN A 198 16.95 5.49 -8.58
C ASN A 198 16.29 5.11 -7.25
N ARG A 199 15.90 3.85 -7.11
CA ARG A 199 15.29 3.31 -5.88
C ARG A 199 16.29 3.18 -4.72
N GLY A 200 17.58 3.09 -5.00
CA GLY A 200 18.62 2.93 -3.99
C GLY A 200 20.01 2.78 -4.60
N LYS A 201 20.94 2.18 -3.83
CA LYS A 201 22.35 2.01 -4.19
C LYS A 201 22.69 0.68 -4.86
N GLN A 202 21.77 -0.28 -4.88
CA GLN A 202 22.06 -1.65 -5.30
C GLN A 202 22.05 -1.82 -6.82
N THR A 203 21.14 -1.15 -7.51
CA THR A 203 20.96 -1.26 -8.96
C THR A 203 21.42 -0.02 -9.70
N ALA A 204 21.84 -0.16 -10.96
CA ALA A 204 22.17 1.01 -11.77
C ALA A 204 20.89 1.71 -12.28
N PRO A 205 20.83 3.05 -12.30
CA PRO A 205 19.68 3.75 -12.88
C PRO A 205 19.51 3.37 -14.35
N LEU A 206 18.33 2.83 -14.72
CA LEU A 206 18.06 2.39 -16.08
C LEU A 206 18.30 3.51 -17.12
N ALA A 207 17.96 4.75 -16.77
CA ALA A 207 18.16 5.91 -17.64
C ALA A 207 19.65 6.23 -17.87
N LEU A 208 20.50 6.05 -16.84
CA LEU A 208 21.94 6.22 -16.99
C LEU A 208 22.52 5.13 -17.90
N ARG A 209 22.12 3.86 -17.68
CA ARG A 209 22.54 2.75 -18.55
C ARG A 209 22.13 2.99 -19.99
N ALA A 210 20.86 3.33 -20.22
CA ALA A 210 20.34 3.60 -21.56
C ALA A 210 21.08 4.77 -22.23
N ASN A 211 21.40 5.83 -21.49
CA ASN A 211 22.18 6.95 -22.02
C ASN A 211 23.58 6.53 -22.45
N VAL A 212 24.28 5.74 -21.63
CA VAL A 212 25.61 5.23 -22.00
C VAL A 212 25.54 4.27 -23.20
N GLU A 213 24.56 3.37 -23.21
CA GLU A 213 24.43 2.35 -24.26
C GLU A 213 24.04 2.93 -25.63
N HIS A 214 23.20 3.97 -25.66
CA HIS A 214 22.68 4.52 -26.92
C HIS A 214 23.43 5.78 -27.36
N ASN A 215 23.77 6.65 -26.41
CA ASN A 215 24.40 7.94 -26.74
C ASN A 215 25.92 7.90 -26.59
N HIS A 216 26.48 6.89 -25.92
CA HIS A 216 27.91 6.78 -25.65
C HIS A 216 28.52 8.02 -24.97
N VAL A 217 27.71 8.72 -24.17
CA VAL A 217 28.06 9.97 -23.49
C VAL A 217 27.94 9.82 -21.98
N LEU A 218 28.87 10.42 -21.26
CA LEU A 218 28.87 10.55 -19.81
C LEU A 218 29.00 12.03 -19.43
N HIS A 219 28.33 12.49 -18.38
CA HIS A 219 28.53 13.86 -17.90
C HIS A 219 29.74 13.92 -16.96
N GLU A 220 30.38 15.09 -16.82
CA GLU A 220 31.50 15.28 -15.88
C GLU A 220 31.11 14.95 -14.44
N GLN A 221 29.87 15.28 -14.06
CA GLN A 221 29.29 15.00 -12.75
C GLN A 221 27.98 14.23 -12.92
N ILE A 222 27.83 13.11 -12.21
CA ILE A 222 26.64 12.27 -12.23
C ILE A 222 26.15 12.09 -10.82
N LEU A 223 24.93 12.59 -10.56
CA LEU A 223 24.27 12.46 -9.27
C LEU A 223 23.19 11.40 -9.36
N ILE A 224 23.39 10.26 -8.70
CA ILE A 224 22.38 9.22 -8.56
C ILE A 224 21.59 9.51 -7.29
N VAL A 225 20.34 9.95 -7.42
CA VAL A 225 19.52 10.36 -6.28
C VAL A 225 18.48 9.30 -5.96
N SER A 226 18.40 8.88 -4.70
CA SER A 226 17.31 8.05 -4.19
C SER A 226 16.54 8.76 -3.09
N ILE A 227 15.21 8.77 -3.21
CA ILE A 227 14.33 9.43 -2.25
C ILE A 227 13.64 8.37 -1.39
N GLU A 228 13.74 8.52 -0.08
CA GLU A 228 13.11 7.67 0.92
C GLU A 228 12.16 8.51 1.78
N THR A 229 10.89 8.08 1.90
CA THR A 229 9.90 8.73 2.76
C THR A 229 9.73 7.92 4.03
N LEU A 230 10.00 8.55 5.18
CA LEU A 230 9.93 7.93 6.50
C LEU A 230 8.55 8.14 7.14
N PRO A 231 8.09 7.23 8.01
CA PRO A 231 6.80 7.34 8.71
C PRO A 231 6.86 8.32 9.90
N MET A 232 7.60 9.42 9.77
CA MET A 232 7.69 10.50 10.75
C MET A 232 7.48 11.86 10.06
N PRO A 233 6.82 12.85 10.69
CA PRO A 233 6.45 14.09 10.01
C PRO A 233 7.65 15.03 9.78
N HIS A 234 8.63 15.01 10.69
CA HIS A 234 9.82 15.85 10.58
C HIS A 234 11.07 15.01 10.86
N LEU A 235 12.05 15.16 9.97
CA LEU A 235 13.39 14.61 10.14
C LEU A 235 14.38 15.77 10.37
N PRO A 236 15.34 15.63 11.31
CA PRO A 236 16.40 16.61 11.49
C PRO A 236 17.14 16.86 10.18
N ASP A 237 17.49 18.12 9.90
CA ASP A 237 18.12 18.50 8.62
C ASP A 237 19.43 17.75 8.36
N SER A 238 20.14 17.35 9.42
CA SER A 238 21.37 16.55 9.36
C SER A 238 21.19 15.13 8.84
N GLU A 239 19.99 14.55 8.94
CA GLU A 239 19.70 13.17 8.51
C GLU A 239 19.00 13.10 7.14
N ARG A 240 18.67 14.26 6.56
CA ARG A 240 17.93 14.35 5.29
C ARG A 240 18.76 13.97 4.08
N ILE A 241 20.07 14.18 4.12
CA ILE A 241 20.94 13.97 2.96
C ILE A 241 22.14 13.14 3.38
N GLN A 242 22.32 12.00 2.72
CA GLN A 242 23.53 11.19 2.84
C GLN A 242 24.18 11.08 1.46
N VAL A 243 25.45 11.45 1.38
CA VAL A 243 26.26 11.38 0.17
C VAL A 243 27.21 10.19 0.27
N ASP A 244 27.38 9.48 -0.83
CA ASP A 244 28.24 8.30 -0.94
C ASP A 244 28.91 8.29 -2.31
N ASP A 245 30.25 8.34 -2.32
CA ASP A 245 31.06 8.36 -3.54
C ASP A 245 31.17 6.97 -4.20
N LEU A 246 30.38 5.99 -3.73
CA LEU A 246 30.28 4.64 -4.27
C LEU A 246 31.61 3.87 -4.31
N GLY A 247 32.61 4.34 -3.54
CA GLY A 247 33.96 3.79 -3.45
C GLY A 247 34.98 4.39 -4.43
N TYR A 248 34.58 5.32 -5.31
CA TYR A 248 35.45 5.87 -6.35
C TYR A 248 35.34 7.41 -6.44
N ALA A 249 36.13 8.14 -5.64
CA ALA A 249 36.06 9.60 -5.60
C ALA A 249 36.48 10.32 -6.91
N GLY A 250 37.07 9.62 -7.87
CA GLY A 250 37.68 10.23 -9.08
C GLY A 250 36.87 10.09 -10.38
N ASP A 251 35.74 9.37 -10.38
CA ASP A 251 34.96 9.12 -11.61
C ASP A 251 33.84 10.15 -11.85
N GLY A 252 33.56 11.01 -10.87
CA GLY A 252 32.50 12.01 -10.91
C GLY A 252 31.10 11.44 -10.69
N ILE A 253 30.97 10.19 -10.21
CA ILE A 253 29.69 9.52 -9.97
C ILE A 253 29.44 9.46 -8.46
N ILE A 254 28.40 10.13 -8.00
CA ILE A 254 28.07 10.23 -6.58
C ILE A 254 26.63 9.76 -6.37
N HIS A 255 26.38 9.01 -5.31
CA HIS A 255 25.04 8.65 -4.86
C HIS A 255 24.58 9.53 -3.71
N VAL A 256 23.36 10.05 -3.82
CA VAL A 256 22.72 10.88 -2.79
C VAL A 256 21.42 10.21 -2.35
N SER A 257 21.37 9.82 -1.09
CA SER A 257 20.14 9.40 -0.43
C SER A 257 19.47 10.61 0.23
N ALA A 258 18.30 10.99 -0.26
CA ALA A 258 17.47 12.04 0.34
C ALA A 258 16.30 11.43 1.13
N ARG A 259 16.19 11.77 2.41
CA ARG A 259 15.17 11.27 3.34
C ARG A 259 14.22 12.40 3.73
N PHE A 260 12.93 12.16 3.57
CA PHE A 260 11.87 13.12 3.92
C PHE A 260 10.84 12.48 4.84
N GLY A 261 10.23 13.31 5.70
CA GLY A 261 8.98 12.94 6.37
C GLY A 261 7.80 12.92 5.39
N TYR A 262 6.67 12.39 5.84
CA TYR A 262 5.41 12.41 5.09
C TYR A 262 4.67 13.75 5.23
#